data_AF-A0A257WAH6-F1
#
_entry.id   AF-A0A257WAH6-F1
#
_cell.length_a   1.000
_cell.length_b   1.000
_cell.length_c   1.000
_cell.angle_alpha   90.00
_cell.angle_beta   90.00
_cell.angle_gamma   90.00
#
_symmetry.space_group_name_H-M   'P 1'
#
loop_
_entity.id
_entity.type
_entity.pdbx_description
1 polymer ?
#
loop_
_entity_poly.entity_id
_entity_poly.type
_entity_poly.pdbx_seq_one_letter_code
_entity_poly.pdbx_strand_id
1 'polypeptide(L)'
;PEYVEALALFIAEEGDHAGMLGRYLDGLDYPLLSRNWTDYCFRWLRHQAGLELTITVLVTAEVIAMVYYAALRRATQCPLLREICSQILEDEVYHLQFQGDRLGRLYALHHPGVAALHRWLHRWLLDVVWTVVWWTHRAVFVSAGGNSGLMRRRLLGQFAILMGIARHAEGVQRATDRDANPATPRLSFP
;
A
#
# COMPACT_ATOMS: atom_id res chain seq x y z
N PRO A 1 21.07 7.26 -2.29
CA PRO A 1 20.95 8.30 -1.23
C PRO A 1 19.50 8.74 -1.03
N GLU A 2 18.84 9.26 -2.07
CA GLU A 2 17.48 9.83 -2.01
C GLU A 2 16.39 8.83 -1.57
N TYR A 3 16.49 7.55 -1.96
CA TYR A 3 15.50 6.54 -1.57
C TYR A 3 15.52 6.20 -0.07
N VAL A 4 16.71 6.20 0.54
CA VAL A 4 16.86 5.89 1.98
C VAL A 4 16.32 7.06 2.81
N GLU A 5 16.51 8.29 2.34
CA GLU A 5 15.97 9.48 2.96
C GLU A 5 14.43 9.53 2.85
N ALA A 6 13.89 9.25 1.65
CA ALA A 6 12.44 9.13 1.48
C ALA A 6 11.84 8.02 2.36
N LEU A 7 12.54 6.89 2.52
CA LEU A 7 12.10 5.81 3.40
C LEU A 7 12.16 6.20 4.89
N ALA A 8 13.15 7.00 5.30
CA ALA A 8 13.25 7.49 6.66
C ALA A 8 12.12 8.48 6.99
N LEU A 9 11.78 9.37 6.05
CA LEU A 9 10.64 10.28 6.17
C LEU A 9 9.32 9.51 6.25
N PHE A 10 9.12 8.52 5.39
CA PHE A 10 7.96 7.62 5.44
C PHE A 10 7.82 6.93 6.81
N ILE A 11 8.91 6.39 7.36
CA ILE A 11 8.87 5.74 8.69
C ILE A 11 8.49 6.73 9.81
N ALA A 12 8.93 7.98 9.70
CA ALA A 12 8.55 9.01 10.67
C ALA A 12 7.05 9.34 10.58
N GLU A 13 6.52 9.49 9.36
CA GLU A 13 5.11 9.78 9.08
C GLU A 13 4.17 8.67 9.56
N GLU A 14 4.51 7.41 9.28
CA GLU A 14 3.79 6.23 9.83
C GLU A 14 3.84 6.20 11.37
N GLY A 15 4.94 6.67 11.95
CA GLY A 15 5.07 6.86 13.40
C GLY A 15 4.12 7.92 13.95
N ASP A 16 3.93 9.02 13.22
CA ASP A 16 3.01 10.08 13.58
C ASP A 16 1.55 9.63 13.48
N HIS A 17 1.18 8.84 12.47
CA HIS A 17 -0.15 8.21 12.38
C HIS A 17 -0.46 7.33 13.59
N ALA A 18 0.47 6.43 13.93
CA ALA A 18 0.36 5.56 15.09
C ALA A 18 0.28 6.37 16.39
N GLY A 19 1.10 7.41 16.53
CA GLY A 19 1.10 8.31 17.68
C GLY A 19 -0.21 9.10 17.82
N MET A 20 -0.80 9.54 16.71
CA MET A 20 -2.07 10.26 16.70
C MET A 20 -3.23 9.38 17.15
N LEU A 21 -3.34 8.17 16.60
CA LEU A 21 -4.32 7.18 17.05
C LEU A 21 -4.08 6.76 18.49
N GLY A 22 -2.81 6.66 18.91
CA GLY A 22 -2.44 6.35 20.29
C GLY A 22 -2.97 7.39 21.27
N ARG A 23 -2.68 8.67 21.02
CA ARG A 23 -3.20 9.79 21.84
C ARG A 23 -4.72 9.85 21.86
N TYR A 24 -5.38 9.52 20.74
CA TYR A 24 -6.84 9.45 20.68
C TYR A 24 -7.40 8.36 21.59
N LEU A 25 -6.80 7.16 21.60
CA LEU A 25 -7.22 6.06 22.46
C LEU A 25 -6.91 6.32 23.94
N ASP A 26 -5.75 6.89 24.24
CA ASP A 26 -5.36 7.29 25.60
C ASP A 26 -6.36 8.30 26.18
N GLY A 27 -6.82 9.26 25.36
CA GLY A 27 -7.84 10.24 25.76
C GLY A 27 -9.23 9.63 26.03
N LEU A 28 -9.47 8.39 25.60
CA LEU A 28 -10.71 7.65 25.85
C LEU A 28 -10.54 6.56 26.92
N ASP A 29 -9.37 6.49 27.57
CA ASP A 29 -8.99 5.46 28.55
C ASP A 29 -9.11 4.03 28.00
N TYR A 30 -8.89 3.86 26.68
CA TYR A 30 -8.84 2.55 26.04
C TYR A 30 -7.39 2.05 25.95
N PRO A 31 -7.14 0.78 26.30
CA PRO A 31 -5.79 0.23 26.18
C PRO A 31 -5.37 0.11 24.71
N LEU A 32 -4.13 0.50 24.43
CA LEU A 32 -3.48 0.17 23.18
C LEU A 32 -3.35 -1.34 23.05
N LEU A 33 -3.65 -1.91 21.88
CA LEU A 33 -3.35 -3.32 21.64
C LEU A 33 -1.84 -3.53 21.77
N SER A 34 -1.42 -4.35 22.72
CA SER A 34 -0.04 -4.79 22.84
C SER A 34 0.30 -5.69 21.65
N ARG A 35 1.34 -5.31 20.87
CA ARG A 35 2.05 -6.11 19.85
C ARG A 35 1.30 -7.35 19.37
N ASN A 36 0.56 -7.20 18.28
CA ASN A 36 -0.13 -8.32 17.66
C ASN A 36 0.88 -9.21 16.92
N TRP A 37 0.56 -10.51 16.83
CA TRP A 37 1.31 -11.48 16.01
C TRP A 37 1.47 -11.02 14.56
N THR A 38 0.57 -10.17 14.06
CA THR A 38 0.64 -9.51 12.75
C THR A 38 1.88 -8.62 12.65
N ASP A 39 2.25 -7.88 13.68
CA ASP A 39 3.48 -7.04 13.69
C ASP A 39 4.73 -7.92 13.60
N TYR A 40 4.72 -9.07 14.29
CA TYR A 40 5.81 -10.02 14.19
C TYR A 40 5.92 -10.61 12.77
N CYS A 41 4.80 -11.02 12.17
CA CYS A 41 4.76 -11.50 10.80
C CYS A 41 5.23 -10.43 9.80
N PHE A 42 4.77 -9.18 9.94
CA PHE A 42 5.19 -8.05 9.10
C PHE A 42 6.70 -7.77 9.24
N ARG A 43 7.22 -7.74 10.46
CA ARG A 43 8.65 -7.52 10.72
C ARG A 43 9.50 -8.67 10.19
N TRP A 44 9.06 -9.91 10.38
CA TRP A 44 9.76 -11.09 9.87
C TRP A 44 9.79 -11.11 8.33
N LEU A 45 8.65 -10.83 7.68
CA LEU A 45 8.56 -10.69 6.23
C LEU A 45 9.50 -9.58 5.72
N ARG A 46 9.55 -8.42 6.39
CA ARG A 46 10.42 -7.30 6.02
C ARG A 46 11.92 -7.60 6.19
N HIS A 47 12.30 -8.40 7.19
CA HIS A 47 13.72 -8.69 7.48
C HIS A 47 14.32 -9.80 6.62
N GLN A 48 13.49 -10.74 6.14
CA GLN A 48 13.95 -11.86 5.31
C GLN A 48 13.77 -11.62 3.80
N ALA A 49 13.17 -10.49 3.42
CA ALA A 49 12.77 -10.18 2.05
C ALA A 49 13.75 -9.27 1.29
N GLY A 50 13.80 -9.45 -0.04
CA GLY A 50 14.34 -8.43 -0.94
C GLY A 50 13.48 -7.16 -0.97
N LEU A 51 14.04 -6.08 -1.52
CA LEU A 51 13.41 -4.76 -1.62
C LEU A 51 11.98 -4.80 -2.20
N GLU A 52 11.78 -5.58 -3.26
CA GLU A 52 10.50 -5.69 -3.95
C GLU A 52 9.39 -6.29 -3.08
N LEU A 53 9.70 -7.35 -2.33
CA LEU A 53 8.74 -7.96 -1.42
C LEU A 53 8.46 -7.03 -0.24
N THR A 54 9.46 -6.28 0.24
CA THR A 54 9.25 -5.25 1.26
C THR A 54 8.27 -4.17 0.79
N ILE A 55 8.46 -3.63 -0.42
CA ILE A 55 7.53 -2.64 -1.01
C ILE A 55 6.16 -3.26 -1.24
N THR A 56 6.09 -4.49 -1.76
CA THR A 56 4.84 -5.20 -1.97
C THR A 56 4.01 -5.31 -0.69
N VAL A 57 4.67 -5.65 0.42
CA VAL A 57 4.02 -5.76 1.75
C VAL A 57 3.56 -4.39 2.27
N LEU A 58 4.38 -3.34 2.10
CA LEU A 58 4.01 -1.97 2.49
C LEU A 58 2.79 -1.49 1.72
N VAL A 59 2.85 -1.52 0.38
CA VAL A 59 1.74 -1.16 -0.50
C VAL A 59 0.47 -1.93 -0.19
N THR A 60 0.58 -3.23 0.13
CA THR A 60 -0.58 -4.03 0.53
C THR A 60 -1.24 -3.46 1.79
N ALA A 61 -0.45 -3.01 2.77
CA ALA A 61 -0.97 -2.38 3.98
C ALA A 61 -1.66 -1.04 3.66
N GLU A 62 -1.06 -0.20 2.81
CA GLU A 62 -1.62 1.11 2.40
C GLU A 62 -2.95 0.96 1.66
N VAL A 63 -3.03 0.01 0.70
CA VAL A 63 -4.29 -0.30 -0.01
C VAL A 63 -5.39 -0.73 0.96
N ILE A 64 -5.03 -1.49 2.00
CA ILE A 64 -5.98 -1.91 3.05
C ILE A 64 -6.36 -0.74 3.95
N ALA A 65 -5.39 0.08 4.35
CA ALA A 65 -5.58 1.27 5.17
C ALA A 65 -6.57 2.24 4.50
N MET A 66 -6.42 2.48 3.20
CA MET A 66 -7.35 3.27 2.39
C MET A 66 -8.80 2.81 2.51
N VAL A 67 -9.05 1.49 2.44
CA VAL A 67 -10.42 0.95 2.56
C VAL A 67 -10.90 0.98 4.00
N TYR A 68 -10.02 0.67 4.95
CA TYR A 68 -10.33 0.62 6.38
C TYR A 68 -10.65 2.00 6.95
N TYR A 69 -9.77 2.98 6.79
CA TYR A 69 -9.98 4.34 7.31
C TYR A 69 -11.13 5.05 6.61
N ALA A 70 -11.38 4.78 5.32
CA ALA A 70 -12.58 5.27 4.65
C ALA A 70 -13.86 4.67 5.25
N ALA A 71 -13.84 3.41 5.68
CA ALA A 71 -14.96 2.80 6.39
C ALA A 71 -15.09 3.35 7.82
N LEU A 72 -14.00 3.44 8.56
CA LEU A 72 -13.97 3.94 9.94
C LEU A 72 -14.49 5.38 10.02
N ARG A 73 -14.03 6.26 9.12
CA ARG A 73 -14.49 7.65 8.99
C ARG A 73 -16.00 7.75 8.74
N ARG A 74 -16.59 6.80 8.01
CA ARG A 74 -18.04 6.75 7.76
C ARG A 74 -18.82 6.19 8.94
N ALA A 75 -18.26 5.19 9.63
CA ALA A 75 -18.89 4.55 10.77
C ALA A 75 -18.90 5.45 12.02
N THR A 76 -17.86 6.25 12.23
CA THR A 76 -17.74 7.09 13.43
C THR A 76 -18.52 8.41 13.34
N GLN A 77 -19.10 8.80 14.47
CA GLN A 77 -19.73 10.11 14.68
C GLN A 77 -18.79 11.11 15.37
N CYS A 78 -17.61 10.68 15.81
CA CYS A 78 -16.64 11.53 16.49
C CYS A 78 -15.93 12.45 15.47
N PRO A 79 -16.07 13.79 15.56
CA PRO A 79 -15.43 14.71 14.61
C PRO A 79 -13.90 14.56 14.58
N LEU A 80 -13.27 14.42 15.74
CA LEU A 80 -11.83 14.24 15.86
C LEU A 80 -11.36 12.97 15.13
N LEU A 81 -12.04 11.83 15.34
CA LEU A 81 -11.67 10.59 14.65
C LEU A 81 -11.88 10.66 13.14
N ARG A 82 -12.89 11.41 12.68
CA ARG A 82 -13.10 11.66 11.24
C ARG A 82 -11.95 12.46 10.65
N GLU A 83 -11.43 13.44 11.38
CA GLU A 83 -10.30 14.26 10.95
C GLU A 83 -9.02 13.44 10.88
N ILE A 84 -8.72 12.67 11.93
CA ILE A 84 -7.59 11.72 11.95
C ILE A 84 -7.67 10.78 10.73
N CYS A 85 -8.84 10.21 10.46
CA CYS A 85 -9.01 9.35 9.29
C CYS A 85 -8.86 10.10 7.96
N SER A 86 -9.27 11.37 7.87
CA SER A 86 -9.11 12.17 6.64
C SER A 86 -7.63 12.42 6.37
N GLN A 87 -6.87 12.82 7.40
CA GLN A 87 -5.44 13.06 7.28
C GLN A 87 -4.70 11.79 6.84
N ILE A 88 -4.92 10.66 7.52
CA ILE A 88 -4.32 9.39 7.13
C ILE A 88 -4.66 9.06 5.66
N LEU A 89 -5.93 9.19 5.27
CA LEU A 89 -6.34 8.90 3.88
C LEU A 89 -5.67 9.80 2.84
N GLU A 90 -5.34 11.05 3.18
CA GLU A 90 -4.63 11.96 2.28
C GLU A 90 -3.17 11.53 2.12
N ASP A 91 -2.50 11.17 3.22
CA ASP A 91 -1.10 10.73 3.23
C ASP A 91 -0.93 9.41 2.43
N GLU A 92 -1.86 8.46 2.63
CA GLU A 92 -1.87 7.16 1.96
C GLU A 92 -1.98 7.25 0.43
N VAL A 93 -2.59 8.32 -0.11
CA VAL A 93 -2.62 8.55 -1.57
C VAL A 93 -1.23 8.83 -2.11
N TYR A 94 -0.42 9.63 -1.40
CA TYR A 94 0.95 9.92 -1.80
C TYR A 94 1.85 8.71 -1.62
N HIS A 95 1.64 7.93 -0.57
CA HIS A 95 2.35 6.67 -0.35
C HIS A 95 2.12 5.68 -1.51
N LEU A 96 0.86 5.47 -1.90
CA LEU A 96 0.51 4.60 -3.02
C LEU A 96 1.14 5.04 -4.35
N GLN A 97 1.23 6.36 -4.59
CA GLN A 97 1.90 6.89 -5.78
C GLN A 97 3.40 6.59 -5.73
N PHE A 98 4.07 6.96 -4.64
CA PHE A 98 5.51 6.78 -4.46
C PHE A 98 5.90 5.30 -4.56
N GLN A 99 5.22 4.43 -3.82
CA GLN A 99 5.54 3.01 -3.78
C GLN A 99 5.09 2.28 -5.03
N GLY A 100 3.98 2.69 -5.66
CA GLY A 100 3.54 2.20 -6.96
C GLY A 100 4.58 2.44 -8.05
N ASP A 101 5.14 3.65 -8.10
CA ASP A 101 6.22 4.00 -9.03
C ASP A 101 7.48 3.14 -8.81
N ARG A 102 7.88 2.98 -7.55
CA ARG A 102 9.04 2.14 -7.18
C ARG A 102 8.83 0.70 -7.57
N LEU A 103 7.65 0.15 -7.30
CA LEU A 103 7.30 -1.22 -7.65
C LEU A 103 7.31 -1.43 -9.17
N GLY A 104 6.82 -0.46 -9.94
CA GLY A 104 6.89 -0.48 -11.41
C GLY A 104 8.31 -0.53 -11.96
N ARG A 105 9.21 0.28 -11.40
CA ARG A 105 10.64 0.26 -11.76
C ARG A 105 11.30 -1.08 -11.42
N LEU A 106 10.92 -1.71 -10.31
CA LEU A 106 11.42 -3.05 -9.96
C LEU A 106 10.91 -4.12 -10.93
N TYR A 107 9.63 -4.07 -11.32
CA TYR A 107 9.10 -4.97 -12.35
C TYR A 107 9.79 -4.80 -13.72
N ALA A 108 10.30 -3.60 -14.03
CA ALA A 108 11.03 -3.36 -15.27
C ALA A 108 12.36 -4.14 -15.34
N LEU A 109 12.99 -4.41 -14.18
CA LEU A 109 14.24 -5.19 -14.09
C LEU A 109 14.04 -6.68 -14.41
N HIS A 110 12.80 -7.15 -14.33
CA HIS A 110 12.46 -8.56 -14.54
C HIS A 110 11.98 -8.83 -15.96
N HIS A 111 12.18 -10.07 -16.42
CA HIS A 111 11.56 -10.55 -17.64
C HIS A 111 10.01 -10.50 -17.51
N PRO A 112 9.24 -10.17 -18.57
CA PRO A 112 7.79 -9.98 -18.48
C PRO A 112 7.00 -11.11 -17.79
N GLY A 113 7.43 -12.36 -17.95
CA GLY A 113 6.83 -13.52 -17.27
C GLY A 113 7.03 -13.52 -15.76
N VAL A 114 8.23 -13.14 -15.28
CA VAL A 114 8.53 -13.02 -13.85
C VAL A 114 7.78 -11.84 -13.24
N ALA A 115 7.74 -10.69 -13.93
CA ALA A 115 6.93 -9.55 -13.50
C ALA A 115 5.42 -9.91 -13.43
N ALA A 116 4.92 -10.74 -14.35
CA ALA A 116 3.55 -11.25 -14.28
C ALA A 116 3.32 -12.17 -13.06
N LEU A 117 4.27 -13.05 -12.75
CA LEU A 117 4.22 -13.88 -11.54
C LEU A 117 4.20 -13.03 -10.27
N HIS A 118 5.05 -12.01 -10.18
CA HIS A 118 5.12 -11.13 -9.01
C HIS A 118 3.81 -10.36 -8.80
N ARG A 119 3.20 -9.84 -9.89
CA ARG A 119 1.86 -9.23 -9.82
C ARG A 119 0.78 -10.21 -9.35
N TRP A 120 0.87 -11.46 -9.80
CA TRP A 120 -0.05 -12.52 -9.34
C TRP A 120 0.15 -12.83 -7.85
N LEU A 121 1.40 -12.93 -7.38
CA LEU A 121 1.73 -13.12 -5.97
C LEU A 121 1.24 -11.96 -5.11
N HIS A 122 1.42 -10.71 -5.56
CA HIS A 122 0.90 -9.53 -4.88
C HIS A 122 -0.63 -9.57 -4.79
N ARG A 123 -1.31 -9.93 -5.88
CA ARG A 123 -2.77 -10.10 -5.88
C ARG A 123 -3.23 -11.17 -4.88
N TRP A 124 -2.50 -12.28 -4.81
CA TRP A 124 -2.76 -13.37 -3.87
C TRP A 124 -2.55 -12.92 -2.42
N LEU A 125 -1.44 -12.25 -2.12
CA LEU A 125 -1.16 -11.67 -0.82
C LEU A 125 -2.30 -10.73 -0.39
N LEU A 126 -2.75 -9.84 -1.28
CA LEU A 126 -3.86 -8.93 -0.99
C LEU A 126 -5.15 -9.69 -0.63
N ASP A 127 -5.50 -10.76 -1.36
CA ASP A 127 -6.69 -11.58 -1.02
C ASP A 127 -6.55 -12.25 0.36
N VAL A 128 -5.36 -12.75 0.71
CA VAL A 128 -5.08 -13.36 2.02
C VAL A 128 -5.23 -12.33 3.14
N VAL A 129 -4.54 -11.20 3.04
CA VAL A 129 -4.59 -10.15 4.08
C VAL A 129 -6.00 -9.58 4.20
N TRP A 130 -6.69 -9.34 3.07
CA TRP A 130 -8.09 -8.91 3.07
C TRP A 130 -9.00 -9.87 3.83
N THR A 131 -8.82 -11.18 3.65
CA THR A 131 -9.62 -12.18 4.36
C THR A 131 -9.43 -12.05 5.86
N VAL A 132 -8.19 -11.90 6.33
CA VAL A 132 -7.89 -11.69 7.76
C VAL A 132 -8.52 -10.38 8.28
N VAL A 133 -8.36 -9.28 7.53
CA VAL A 133 -8.90 -7.97 7.91
C VAL A 133 -10.43 -7.97 7.96
N TRP A 134 -11.07 -8.62 7.00
CA TRP A 134 -12.52 -8.76 7.00
C TRP A 134 -12.99 -9.50 8.25
N TRP A 135 -12.37 -10.64 8.57
CA TRP A 135 -12.77 -11.45 9.72
C TRP A 135 -12.66 -10.71 11.06
N THR A 136 -11.57 -9.94 11.20
CA THR A 136 -11.23 -9.19 12.42
C THR A 136 -12.00 -7.88 12.56
N HIS A 137 -12.22 -7.15 11.46
CA HIS A 137 -12.78 -5.79 11.47
C HIS A 137 -14.17 -5.67 10.82
N ARG A 138 -14.87 -6.78 10.58
CA ARG A 138 -16.21 -6.79 9.96
C ARG A 138 -17.19 -5.79 10.59
N ALA A 139 -17.13 -5.58 11.90
CA ALA A 139 -18.03 -4.68 12.61
C ALA A 139 -17.90 -3.25 12.07
N VAL A 140 -16.67 -2.75 11.89
CA VAL A 140 -16.41 -1.42 11.34
C VAL A 140 -16.98 -1.28 9.93
N PHE A 141 -16.74 -2.29 9.08
CA PHE A 141 -17.23 -2.28 7.69
C PHE A 141 -18.75 -2.32 7.61
N VAL A 142 -19.41 -3.13 8.45
CA VAL A 142 -20.87 -3.23 8.48
C VAL A 142 -21.48 -1.94 9.04
N SER A 143 -20.91 -1.36 10.10
CA SER A 143 -21.32 -0.05 10.64
C SER A 143 -21.16 1.09 9.63
N ALA A 144 -20.21 0.99 8.71
CA ALA A 144 -20.06 1.92 7.59
C ALA A 144 -21.08 1.72 6.45
N GLY A 145 -22.05 0.79 6.59
CA GLY A 145 -23.02 0.40 5.57
C GLY A 145 -22.46 -0.54 4.50
N GLY A 146 -21.33 -1.21 4.80
CA GLY A 146 -20.62 -2.09 3.88
C GLY A 146 -20.98 -3.57 4.03
N ASN A 147 -20.67 -4.34 2.99
CA ASN A 147 -20.59 -5.80 3.02
C ASN A 147 -19.27 -6.27 2.40
N SER A 148 -18.96 -7.56 2.53
CA SER A 148 -17.68 -8.13 2.09
C SER A 148 -17.44 -7.91 0.60
N GLY A 149 -18.46 -8.09 -0.22
CA GLY A 149 -18.39 -7.90 -1.67
C GLY A 149 -18.11 -6.46 -2.06
N LEU A 150 -18.82 -5.50 -1.44
CA LEU A 150 -18.62 -4.07 -1.70
C LEU A 150 -17.24 -3.60 -1.27
N MET A 151 -16.81 -3.96 -0.05
CA MET A 151 -15.50 -3.55 0.45
C MET A 151 -14.37 -4.22 -0.35
N ARG A 152 -14.52 -5.49 -0.73
CA ARG A 152 -13.59 -6.15 -1.64
C ARG A 152 -13.52 -5.46 -2.99
N ARG A 153 -14.65 -5.04 -3.59
CA ARG A 153 -14.64 -4.26 -4.85
C ARG A 153 -13.87 -2.94 -4.70
N ARG A 154 -14.02 -2.25 -3.57
CA ARG A 154 -13.25 -1.02 -3.29
C ARG A 154 -11.75 -1.32 -3.16
N LEU A 155 -11.40 -2.37 -2.43
CA LEU A 155 -10.01 -2.84 -2.31
C LEU A 155 -9.39 -3.16 -3.67
N LEU A 156 -10.12 -3.89 -4.53
CA LEU A 156 -9.66 -4.20 -5.87
C LEU A 156 -9.57 -2.96 -6.76
N GLY A 157 -10.44 -1.96 -6.55
CA GLY A 157 -10.33 -0.67 -7.22
C GLY A 157 -9.03 0.05 -6.86
N GLN A 158 -8.70 0.15 -5.57
CA GLN A 158 -7.45 0.76 -5.11
C GLN A 158 -6.23 -0.02 -5.62
N PHE A 159 -6.26 -1.35 -5.55
CA PHE A 159 -5.21 -2.19 -6.11
C PHE A 159 -5.05 -2.03 -7.64
N ALA A 160 -6.14 -1.83 -8.37
CA ALA A 160 -6.08 -1.57 -9.80
C ALA A 160 -5.42 -0.22 -10.13
N ILE A 161 -5.70 0.83 -9.33
CA ILE A 161 -5.05 2.15 -9.45
C ILE A 161 -3.55 2.00 -9.25
N LEU A 162 -3.15 1.36 -8.16
CA LEU A 162 -1.75 1.03 -7.88
C LEU A 162 -1.08 0.27 -9.04
N MET A 163 -1.73 -0.76 -9.57
CA MET A 163 -1.21 -1.51 -10.72
C MET A 163 -1.15 -0.68 -12.00
N GLY A 164 -2.01 0.32 -12.15
CA GLY A 164 -1.93 1.32 -13.21
C GLY A 164 -0.66 2.18 -13.10
N ILE A 165 -0.40 2.71 -11.90
CA ILE A 165 0.81 3.49 -11.58
C ILE A 165 2.06 2.65 -11.84
N ALA A 166 2.12 1.44 -11.28
CA ALA A 166 3.25 0.54 -11.46
C ALA A 166 3.50 0.19 -12.95
N ARG A 167 2.45 -0.05 -13.74
CA ARG A 167 2.60 -0.32 -15.18
C ARG A 167 3.09 0.90 -15.97
N HIS A 168 2.64 2.09 -15.60
CA HIS A 168 3.11 3.33 -16.21
C HIS A 168 4.61 3.50 -15.95
N ALA A 169 5.04 3.41 -14.69
CA ALA A 169 6.45 3.48 -14.31
C ALA A 169 7.31 2.39 -14.95
N GLU A 170 6.80 1.14 -15.03
CA GLU A 170 7.46 0.02 -15.71
C GLU A 170 7.69 0.33 -17.21
N GLY A 171 6.70 0.92 -17.88
CA GLY A 171 6.80 1.32 -19.29
C GLY A 171 7.81 2.44 -19.52
N VAL A 172 7.79 3.48 -18.69
CA VAL A 172 8.74 4.59 -18.74
C VAL A 172 10.17 4.10 -18.51
N GLN A 173 10.38 3.23 -17.53
CA GLN A 173 11.71 2.67 -17.24
C GLN A 173 12.25 1.84 -18.41
N ARG A 174 11.43 0.93 -18.97
CA ARG A 174 11.85 0.11 -20.12
C ARG A 174 12.15 0.94 -21.37
N ALA A 175 11.41 2.03 -21.60
CA ALA A 175 11.70 2.94 -22.70
C ALA A 175 13.05 3.65 -22.49
N THR A 176 13.29 4.14 -21.28
CA THR A 176 14.55 4.78 -20.89
C THR A 176 15.74 3.83 -21.06
N ASP A 177 15.62 2.58 -20.62
CA ASP A 177 16.68 1.57 -20.75
C ASP A 177 16.96 1.20 -22.21
N ARG A 178 15.93 1.22 -23.07
CA ARG A 178 16.04 1.00 -24.51
C ARG A 178 16.78 2.14 -25.20
N ASP A 179 16.51 3.38 -24.83
CA ASP A 179 17.14 4.58 -25.40
C ASP A 179 18.59 4.76 -24.90
N ALA A 180 18.90 4.28 -23.69
CA ALA A 180 20.25 4.28 -23.12
C ALA A 180 21.16 3.18 -23.69
N ASN A 181 20.61 2.17 -24.39
CA ASN A 181 21.40 1.10 -25.01
C ASN A 181 21.81 1.49 -26.44
N PRO A 182 23.10 1.73 -26.75
CA PRO A 182 23.56 2.20 -28.05
C PRO A 182 23.37 1.20 -29.21
N ALA A 183 22.92 -0.03 -28.92
CA ALA A 183 22.65 -1.06 -29.93
C ALA A 183 21.23 -0.99 -30.54
N THR A 184 20.37 -0.05 -30.14
CA THR A 184 19.06 0.14 -30.79
C THR A 184 19.24 0.76 -32.18
N PRO A 185 18.73 0.12 -33.25
CA PRO A 185 18.76 0.75 -34.56
C PRO A 185 17.87 1.99 -34.51
N ARG A 186 18.49 3.18 -34.70
CA ARG A 186 17.72 4.40 -34.95
C ARG A 186 16.97 4.17 -36.26
N LEU A 187 15.66 3.96 -36.18
CA LEU A 187 14.82 3.90 -37.35
C LEU A 187 14.94 5.24 -38.08
N SER A 188 15.73 5.23 -39.14
CA SER A 188 15.87 6.32 -40.08
C SER A 188 14.64 6.24 -40.98
N PHE A 189 13.69 7.15 -40.82
CA PHE A 189 12.61 7.30 -41.78
C PHE A 189 13.09 8.15 -42.95
N PRO A 190 12.69 7.82 -44.19
CA PRO A 190 13.06 8.56 -45.41
C PRO A 190 12.41 9.95 -45.48
#